data_AF-A0A383ATT0-F1
#
_entry.id   AF-A0A383ATT0-F1
#
_cell.length_a   1.000
_cell.length_b   1.000
_cell.length_c   1.000
_cell.angle_alpha   90.00
_cell.angle_beta   90.00
_cell.angle_gamma   90.00
#
_symmetry.space_group_name_H-M   'P 1'
#
loop_
_entity.id
_entity.type
_entity.pdbx_description
1 polymer ?
#
loop_
_entity_poly.entity_id
_entity_poly.type
_entity_poly.pdbx_seq_one_letter_code
_entity_poly.pdbx_strand_id
1 'polypeptide(L)'
;MDNLPPIPYLAKDYHHRSITPAKDLSDNMEKPPYPQYLNPELTPEIARDVAFFKKWGYLVVDNAITQQQVKSLRRALNATFKRNDKQFTDQLLEEDKRFAFLLDNPPVLQRMQAILGTCVQLHSATSRVTEPGQEDQNWHRDVPWPVDPDGTPYGALPGQINCGYYLDELTTENGAVVILPGSHRALFRPPEGHPRFP
;
A
#
# COMPACT_ATOMS: atom_id res chain seq x y z
N MET A 1 -10.20 45.30 -33.32
CA MET A 1 -9.16 45.42 -32.29
C MET A 1 -9.37 46.69 -31.51
N ASP A 2 -9.99 46.74 -30.34
CA ASP A 2 -11.18 46.09 -29.78
C ASP A 2 -11.51 46.98 -28.60
N ASN A 3 -12.69 47.62 -28.66
CA ASN A 3 -13.24 48.39 -27.57
C ASN A 3 -13.78 47.43 -26.51
N LEU A 4 -13.22 47.45 -25.30
CA LEU A 4 -13.95 47.05 -24.09
C LEU A 4 -13.71 48.07 -22.96
N PRO A 5 -14.79 48.64 -22.37
CA PRO A 5 -14.72 49.56 -21.23
C PRO A 5 -14.46 48.82 -19.90
N PRO A 6 -14.05 49.54 -18.84
CA PRO A 6 -13.76 48.95 -17.53
C PRO A 6 -14.99 48.30 -16.90
N ILE A 7 -14.80 47.11 -16.32
CA ILE A 7 -15.86 46.35 -15.63
C ILE A 7 -16.27 47.10 -14.36
N PRO A 8 -17.56 47.39 -14.14
CA PRO A 8 -18.06 48.05 -12.93
C PRO A 8 -18.10 47.07 -11.74
N TYR A 9 -17.71 47.59 -10.58
CA TYR A 9 -17.80 46.91 -9.29
C TYR A 9 -19.29 46.65 -8.95
N LEU A 10 -19.71 45.39 -9.00
CA LEU A 10 -21.05 44.98 -8.57
C LEU A 10 -21.09 44.86 -7.05
N ALA A 11 -21.46 45.95 -6.38
CA ALA A 11 -22.08 45.85 -5.06
C ALA A 11 -23.43 45.14 -5.24
N LYS A 12 -23.56 43.91 -4.73
CA LYS A 12 -24.85 43.23 -4.67
C LYS A 12 -25.55 43.68 -3.39
N ASP A 13 -26.69 44.33 -3.59
CA ASP A 13 -27.66 44.67 -2.55
C ASP A 13 -28.09 43.42 -1.78
N TYR A 14 -27.70 43.35 -0.49
CA TYR A 14 -28.23 42.38 0.45
C TYR A 14 -29.63 42.84 0.87
N HIS A 15 -30.67 42.34 0.20
CA HIS A 15 -32.01 42.37 0.76
C HIS A 15 -32.07 41.43 1.98
N HIS A 16 -32.26 42.01 3.16
CA HIS A 16 -32.59 41.31 4.39
C HIS A 16 -33.87 40.48 4.19
N ARG A 17 -33.72 39.20 3.85
CA ARG A 17 -34.73 38.20 4.18
C ARG A 17 -34.56 37.89 5.65
N SER A 18 -35.60 38.12 6.42
CA SER A 18 -35.71 37.72 7.82
C SER A 18 -35.35 36.24 7.95
N ILE A 19 -34.22 35.99 8.61
CA ILE A 19 -33.78 34.65 8.99
C ILE A 19 -34.76 34.19 10.06
N THR A 20 -35.66 33.28 9.71
CA THR A 20 -36.41 32.50 10.70
C THR A 20 -35.39 31.92 11.68
N PRO A 21 -35.58 32.02 13.02
CA PRO A 21 -34.61 31.49 13.96
C PRO A 21 -34.37 30.03 13.60
N ALA A 22 -33.10 29.67 13.39
CA ALA A 22 -32.71 28.28 13.24
C ALA A 22 -33.32 27.55 14.45
N LYS A 23 -34.24 26.61 14.17
CA LYS A 23 -34.67 25.65 15.18
C LYS A 23 -33.41 25.10 15.82
N ASP A 24 -33.41 25.11 17.14
CA ASP A 24 -32.35 24.52 17.95
C ASP A 24 -32.06 23.10 17.42
N LEU A 25 -30.91 22.95 16.76
CA LEU A 25 -30.45 21.70 16.15
C LEU A 25 -29.73 20.81 17.19
N SER A 26 -29.86 21.13 18.48
CA SER A 26 -29.17 20.43 19.56
C SER A 26 -29.63 18.99 19.80
N ASP A 27 -30.64 18.48 19.09
CA ASP A 27 -31.30 17.21 19.44
C ASP A 27 -31.29 16.13 18.35
N ASN A 28 -30.43 16.24 17.33
CA ASN A 28 -30.20 15.16 16.36
C ASN A 28 -28.76 15.18 15.81
N MET A 29 -27.77 14.94 16.68
CA MET A 29 -26.44 14.55 16.19
C MET A 29 -26.45 13.06 15.83
N GLU A 30 -27.16 12.71 14.76
CA GLU A 30 -26.83 11.50 14.01
C GLU A 30 -25.36 11.60 13.58
N LYS A 31 -24.62 10.50 13.75
CA LYS A 31 -23.16 10.42 13.54
C LYS A 31 -22.73 11.19 12.28
N PRO A 32 -21.62 11.96 12.33
CA PRO A 32 -21.14 12.70 11.16
C PRO A 32 -21.00 11.77 9.95
N PRO A 33 -21.19 12.28 8.72
CA PRO A 33 -21.15 11.46 7.49
C PRO A 33 -19.75 10.94 7.15
N TYR A 34 -18.76 11.27 7.98
CA TYR A 34 -17.39 10.82 7.91
C TYR A 34 -16.99 10.23 9.26
N PRO A 35 -16.11 9.22 9.27
CA PRO A 35 -15.58 8.68 10.51
C PRO A 35 -14.80 9.77 11.26
N GLN A 36 -15.07 9.92 12.56
CA GLN A 36 -14.32 10.86 13.43
C GLN A 36 -12.87 10.41 13.65
N TYR A 37 -12.60 9.12 13.47
CA TYR A 37 -11.27 8.52 13.55
C TYR A 37 -10.98 7.77 12.25
N LEU A 38 -9.95 8.21 11.53
CA LEU A 38 -9.49 7.54 10.31
C LEU A 38 -8.65 6.30 10.61
N ASN A 39 -8.13 6.13 11.83
CA ASN A 39 -7.33 4.95 12.16
C ASN A 39 -8.20 3.91 12.87
N PRO A 40 -8.04 2.62 12.54
CA PRO A 40 -8.80 1.55 13.19
C PRO A 40 -8.37 1.41 14.66
N GLU A 41 -9.30 1.00 15.52
CA GLU A 41 -8.93 0.47 16.83
C GLU A 41 -8.16 -0.84 16.65
N LEU A 42 -7.00 -0.94 17.29
CA LEU A 42 -6.12 -2.09 17.13
C LEU A 42 -6.43 -3.15 18.17
N THR A 43 -6.64 -4.39 17.72
CA THR A 43 -6.59 -5.53 18.62
C THR A 43 -5.17 -5.69 19.18
N PRO A 44 -4.98 -6.35 20.34
CA PRO A 44 -3.64 -6.61 20.88
C PRO A 44 -2.72 -7.36 19.91
N GLU A 45 -3.27 -8.21 19.05
CA GLU A 45 -2.52 -8.91 18.00
C GLU A 45 -2.00 -7.94 16.95
N ILE A 46 -2.89 -7.14 16.36
CA ILE A 46 -2.51 -6.16 15.33
C ILE A 46 -1.54 -5.11 15.91
N ALA A 47 -1.71 -4.71 17.16
CA ALA A 47 -0.79 -3.79 17.83
C ALA A 47 0.64 -4.37 17.93
N ARG A 48 0.78 -5.68 18.21
CA ARG A 48 2.10 -6.35 18.21
C ARG A 48 2.70 -6.38 16.81
N ASP A 49 1.91 -6.67 15.80
CA ASP A 49 2.37 -6.71 14.41
C ASP A 49 2.82 -5.34 13.92
N VAL A 50 2.07 -4.28 14.26
CA VAL A 50 2.45 -2.89 13.99
C VAL A 50 3.77 -2.56 14.68
N ALA A 51 3.94 -2.94 15.96
CA ALA A 51 5.18 -2.71 16.68
C ALA A 51 6.37 -3.47 16.06
N PHE A 52 6.15 -4.72 15.64
CA PHE A 52 7.15 -5.54 14.95
C PHE A 52 7.56 -4.89 13.63
N PHE A 53 6.59 -4.51 12.79
CA PHE A 53 6.84 -3.87 11.50
C PHE A 53 7.61 -2.56 11.67
N LYS A 54 7.20 -1.69 12.61
CA LYS A 54 7.92 -0.43 12.89
C LYS A 54 9.37 -0.68 13.33
N LYS A 55 9.61 -1.75 14.12
CA LYS A 55 10.94 -2.12 14.60
C LYS A 55 11.82 -2.78 13.53
N TRP A 56 11.27 -3.60 12.64
CA TRP A 56 12.07 -4.44 11.75
C TRP A 56 11.90 -4.15 10.27
N GLY A 57 10.91 -3.36 9.88
CA GLY A 57 10.66 -2.96 8.48
C GLY A 57 10.00 -4.03 7.63
N TYR A 58 9.61 -5.17 8.22
CA TYR A 58 8.89 -6.25 7.55
C TYR A 58 7.92 -6.92 8.52
N LEU A 59 7.00 -7.70 7.97
CA LEU A 59 6.07 -8.54 8.73
C LEU A 59 5.74 -9.79 7.92
N VAL A 60 5.73 -10.95 8.57
CA VAL A 60 5.23 -12.20 8.00
C VAL A 60 3.84 -12.44 8.55
N VAL A 61 2.87 -12.72 7.68
CA VAL A 61 1.50 -13.05 8.06
C VAL A 61 1.24 -14.50 7.69
N ASP A 62 1.38 -15.37 8.67
CA ASP A 62 1.15 -16.80 8.48
C ASP A 62 -0.32 -17.08 8.17
N ASN A 63 -0.56 -18.06 7.30
CA ASN A 63 -1.92 -18.49 6.91
C ASN A 63 -2.83 -17.35 6.40
N ALA A 64 -2.24 -16.32 5.78
CA ALA A 64 -2.98 -15.20 5.19
C ALA A 64 -3.98 -15.65 4.10
N ILE A 65 -3.74 -16.81 3.49
CA ILE A 65 -4.62 -17.49 2.53
C ILE A 65 -4.63 -19.00 2.81
N THR A 66 -5.72 -19.65 2.46
CA THR A 66 -5.91 -21.11 2.62
C THR A 66 -5.16 -21.90 1.55
N GLN A 67 -4.88 -23.18 1.83
CA GLN A 67 -4.28 -24.10 0.86
C GLN A 67 -5.13 -24.28 -0.42
N GLN A 68 -6.45 -24.14 -0.32
CA GLN A 68 -7.34 -24.17 -1.49
C GLN A 68 -7.17 -22.91 -2.35
N GLN A 69 -7.04 -21.73 -1.71
CA GLN A 69 -6.74 -20.48 -2.41
C GLN A 69 -5.36 -20.55 -3.07
N VAL A 70 -4.33 -21.06 -2.39
CA VAL A 70 -2.99 -21.28 -2.97
C VAL A 70 -3.07 -22.13 -4.24
N LYS A 71 -3.74 -23.30 -4.19
CA LYS A 71 -3.93 -24.16 -5.37
C LYS A 71 -4.69 -23.44 -6.50
N SER A 72 -5.70 -22.65 -6.15
CA SER A 72 -6.49 -21.89 -7.14
C SER A 72 -5.66 -20.81 -7.84
N LEU A 73 -4.90 -20.02 -7.07
CA LEU A 73 -4.03 -18.95 -7.53
C LEU A 73 -2.87 -19.50 -8.34
N ARG A 74 -2.24 -20.60 -7.92
CA ARG A 74 -1.16 -21.24 -8.69
C ARG A 74 -1.63 -21.70 -10.07
N ARG A 75 -2.84 -22.25 -10.17
CA ARG A 75 -3.44 -22.58 -11.49
C ARG A 75 -3.67 -21.33 -12.35
N ALA A 76 -4.06 -20.20 -11.75
CA ALA A 76 -4.24 -18.93 -12.47
C ALA A 76 -2.91 -18.38 -12.97
N LEU A 77 -1.90 -18.37 -12.10
CA LEU A 77 -0.57 -17.88 -12.40
C LEU A 77 0.10 -18.73 -13.49
N ASN A 78 0.03 -20.06 -13.40
CA ASN A 78 0.58 -20.94 -14.42
C ASN A 78 -0.10 -20.78 -15.79
N ALA A 79 -1.43 -20.55 -15.82
CA ALA A 79 -2.14 -20.30 -17.06
C ALA A 79 -1.74 -18.95 -17.68
N THR A 80 -1.55 -17.93 -16.84
CA THR A 80 -1.09 -16.59 -17.23
C THR A 80 0.34 -16.65 -17.78
N PHE A 81 1.25 -17.28 -17.04
CA PHE A 81 2.64 -17.48 -17.44
C PHE A 81 2.74 -18.20 -18.80
N LYS A 82 2.01 -19.31 -18.99
CA LYS A 82 1.98 -20.03 -20.28
C LYS A 82 1.43 -19.22 -21.45
N ARG A 83 0.47 -18.32 -21.18
CA ARG A 83 -0.15 -17.48 -22.21
C ARG A 83 0.78 -16.34 -22.62
N ASN A 84 1.43 -15.71 -21.64
CA ASN A 84 2.21 -14.49 -21.84
C ASN A 84 3.68 -14.79 -22.17
N ASP A 85 4.17 -15.99 -21.82
CA ASP A 85 5.56 -16.44 -21.94
C ASP A 85 6.55 -15.44 -21.31
N LYS A 86 6.16 -14.91 -20.14
CA LYS A 86 6.91 -13.88 -19.40
C LYS A 86 6.91 -14.21 -17.92
N GLN A 87 8.09 -14.16 -17.31
CA GLN A 87 8.27 -14.32 -15.86
C GLN A 87 7.59 -13.23 -15.04
N PHE A 88 7.45 -12.02 -15.59
CA PHE A 88 6.87 -10.87 -14.92
C PHE A 88 5.58 -10.43 -15.58
N THR A 89 4.56 -10.15 -14.76
CA THR A 89 3.25 -9.66 -15.23
C THR A 89 2.86 -8.40 -14.47
N ASP A 90 2.74 -7.28 -15.19
CA ASP A 90 2.49 -5.93 -14.64
C ASP A 90 1.04 -5.67 -14.20
N GLN A 91 0.07 -6.29 -14.87
CA GLN A 91 -1.36 -6.01 -14.73
C GLN A 91 -2.09 -7.26 -14.23
N LEU A 92 -1.63 -7.84 -13.12
CA LEU A 92 -2.07 -9.16 -12.64
C LEU A 92 -3.58 -9.29 -12.50
N LEU A 93 -4.26 -8.21 -12.10
CA LEU A 93 -5.71 -8.20 -11.88
C LEU A 93 -6.51 -8.39 -13.18
N GLU A 94 -5.95 -7.99 -14.32
CA GLU A 94 -6.55 -8.14 -15.64
C GLU A 94 -6.40 -9.56 -16.20
N GLU A 95 -5.48 -10.35 -15.64
CA GLU A 95 -5.12 -11.67 -16.16
C GLU A 95 -6.08 -12.78 -15.70
N ASP A 96 -6.58 -12.68 -14.46
CA ASP A 96 -7.55 -13.62 -13.90
C ASP A 96 -8.26 -13.05 -12.65
N LYS A 97 -9.59 -13.12 -12.65
CA LYS A 97 -10.43 -12.67 -11.52
C LYS A 97 -10.11 -13.34 -10.18
N ARG A 98 -9.45 -14.51 -10.19
CA ARG A 98 -9.04 -15.21 -8.96
C ARG A 98 -8.06 -14.40 -8.12
N PHE A 99 -7.36 -13.41 -8.69
CA PHE A 99 -6.46 -12.54 -7.95
C PHE A 99 -7.18 -11.39 -7.21
N ALA A 100 -8.42 -11.05 -7.59
CA ALA A 100 -9.09 -9.84 -7.11
C ALA A 100 -9.26 -9.78 -5.59
N PHE A 101 -9.56 -10.91 -4.93
CA PHE A 101 -9.75 -10.94 -3.46
C PHE A 101 -8.47 -10.65 -2.67
N LEU A 102 -7.29 -10.70 -3.31
CA LEU A 102 -6.03 -10.39 -2.64
C LEU A 102 -5.94 -8.89 -2.29
N LEU A 103 -6.71 -8.04 -2.98
CA LEU A 103 -6.76 -6.58 -2.76
C LEU A 103 -7.34 -6.21 -1.40
N ASP A 104 -8.34 -6.95 -0.95
CA ASP A 104 -9.08 -6.67 0.27
C ASP A 104 -9.04 -7.83 1.28
N ASN A 105 -8.04 -8.72 1.15
CA ASN A 105 -7.86 -9.88 2.02
C ASN A 105 -7.69 -9.44 3.49
N PRO A 106 -8.67 -9.71 4.38
CA PRO A 106 -8.70 -9.10 5.72
C PRO A 106 -7.47 -9.33 6.59
N PRO A 107 -6.84 -10.53 6.62
CA PRO A 107 -5.62 -10.75 7.39
C PRO A 107 -4.49 -9.79 7.02
N VAL A 108 -4.42 -9.32 5.77
CA VAL A 108 -3.37 -8.43 5.28
C VAL A 108 -3.82 -6.98 5.34
N LEU A 109 -5.01 -6.67 4.82
CA LEU A 109 -5.50 -5.29 4.71
C LEU A 109 -5.61 -4.61 6.07
N GLN A 110 -6.07 -5.32 7.11
CA GLN A 110 -6.18 -4.75 8.46
C GLN A 110 -4.82 -4.31 9.01
N ARG A 111 -3.76 -5.10 8.74
CA ARG A 111 -2.39 -4.77 9.15
C ARG A 111 -1.84 -3.58 8.36
N MET A 112 -2.08 -3.55 7.04
CA MET A 112 -1.70 -2.40 6.21
C MET A 112 -2.39 -1.12 6.68
N GLN A 113 -3.69 -1.16 6.95
CA GLN A 113 -4.44 -0.01 7.43
C GLN A 113 -4.00 0.45 8.83
N ALA A 114 -3.63 -0.49 9.70
CA ALA A 114 -3.07 -0.18 11.00
C ALA A 114 -1.67 0.49 10.93
N ILE A 115 -0.91 0.22 9.86
CA ILE A 115 0.44 0.78 9.66
C ILE A 115 0.41 2.11 8.90
N LEU A 116 -0.37 2.19 7.81
CA LEU A 116 -0.42 3.31 6.87
C LEU A 116 -1.59 4.28 7.11
N GLY A 117 -2.60 3.86 7.86
CA GLY A 117 -3.91 4.52 7.93
C GLY A 117 -4.94 3.89 6.98
N THR A 118 -6.20 4.31 7.07
CA THR A 118 -7.30 3.68 6.29
C THR A 118 -7.37 4.12 4.83
N CYS A 119 -6.84 5.29 4.49
CA CYS A 119 -6.84 5.84 3.14
C CYS A 119 -5.68 5.26 2.32
N VAL A 120 -5.65 3.94 2.15
CA VAL A 120 -4.67 3.25 1.30
C VAL A 120 -5.19 3.11 -0.12
N GLN A 121 -4.28 3.24 -1.09
CA GLN A 121 -4.56 3.02 -2.50
C GLN A 121 -3.61 1.96 -3.04
N LEU A 122 -4.12 1.08 -3.91
CA LEU A 122 -3.29 0.17 -4.67
C LEU A 122 -2.40 0.97 -5.64
N HIS A 123 -1.09 0.81 -5.51
CA HIS A 123 -0.12 1.36 -6.46
C HIS A 123 -0.02 0.48 -7.72
N SER A 124 0.24 -0.82 -7.52
CA SER A 124 0.42 -1.79 -8.60
C SER A 124 0.16 -3.21 -8.09
N ALA A 125 -0.31 -4.10 -8.96
CA ALA A 125 -0.50 -5.52 -8.67
C ALA A 125 0.21 -6.36 -9.73
N THR A 126 1.34 -6.93 -9.35
CA THR A 126 2.22 -7.68 -10.25
C THR A 126 2.41 -9.11 -9.77
N SER A 127 2.80 -10.01 -10.68
CA SER A 127 3.30 -11.33 -10.31
C SER A 127 4.67 -11.59 -10.90
N ARG A 128 5.40 -12.50 -10.24
CA ARG A 128 6.68 -13.00 -10.70
C ARG A 128 6.73 -14.53 -10.57
N VAL A 129 7.22 -15.18 -11.62
CA VAL A 129 7.59 -16.59 -11.64
C VAL A 129 9.10 -16.66 -11.82
N THR A 130 9.81 -17.14 -10.81
CA THR A 130 11.27 -17.32 -10.89
C THR A 130 11.58 -18.71 -11.43
N GLU A 131 12.28 -18.78 -12.55
CA GLU A 131 12.71 -20.04 -13.14
C GLU A 131 14.06 -20.52 -12.56
N PRO A 132 14.40 -21.81 -12.67
CA PRO A 132 15.72 -22.29 -12.28
C PRO A 132 16.85 -21.58 -13.02
N GLY A 133 17.93 -21.26 -12.30
CA GLY A 133 19.12 -20.60 -12.87
C GLY A 133 19.01 -19.09 -13.04
N GLN A 134 17.95 -18.45 -12.55
CA GLN A 134 17.88 -16.99 -12.47
C GLN A 134 18.88 -16.46 -11.45
N GLU A 135 19.49 -15.32 -11.76
CA GLU A 135 20.44 -14.65 -10.88
C GLU A 135 19.74 -13.97 -9.68
N ASP A 136 20.48 -13.84 -8.58
CA ASP A 136 20.03 -13.10 -7.42
C ASP A 136 19.81 -11.62 -7.77
N GLN A 137 18.88 -10.96 -7.08
CA GLN A 137 18.75 -9.51 -7.19
C GLN A 137 19.79 -8.83 -6.28
N ASN A 138 20.30 -7.67 -6.73
CA ASN A 138 21.08 -6.79 -5.87
C ASN A 138 20.23 -6.26 -4.71
N TRP A 139 20.89 -5.85 -3.62
CA TRP A 139 20.19 -5.15 -2.55
C TRP A 139 19.55 -3.87 -3.08
N HIS A 140 18.25 -3.71 -2.83
CA HIS A 140 17.51 -2.56 -3.30
C HIS A 140 16.38 -2.20 -2.34
N ARG A 141 15.75 -1.06 -2.62
CA ARG A 141 14.45 -0.67 -2.08
C ARG A 141 13.51 -0.57 -3.25
N ASP A 142 12.30 -1.09 -3.12
CA ASP A 142 11.30 -1.06 -4.20
C ASP A 142 10.92 0.36 -4.60
N VAL A 143 10.92 1.27 -3.63
CA VAL A 143 10.62 2.68 -3.85
C VAL A 143 11.93 3.48 -3.83
N PRO A 144 12.17 4.36 -4.82
CA PRO A 144 13.32 5.25 -4.78
C PRO A 144 13.30 6.09 -3.51
N TRP A 145 14.45 6.18 -2.86
CA TRP A 145 14.64 7.04 -1.69
C TRP A 145 14.31 8.49 -2.07
N PRO A 146 13.41 9.19 -1.36
CA PRO A 146 13.25 10.62 -1.57
C PRO A 146 14.56 11.29 -1.15
N VAL A 147 15.33 11.72 -2.14
CA VAL A 147 16.51 12.56 -1.97
C VAL A 147 16.00 13.96 -1.63
N ASP A 148 16.06 14.33 -0.35
CA ASP A 148 15.97 15.73 0.04
C ASP A 148 17.40 16.30 0.11
N PRO A 149 17.76 17.33 -0.69
CA PRO A 149 19.08 17.96 -0.64
C PRO A 149 19.38 18.69 0.68
N ASP A 150 18.35 19.09 1.45
CA ASP A 150 18.47 19.88 2.68
C ASP A 150 18.17 19.07 3.96
N GLY A 151 18.05 17.74 3.81
CA GLY A 151 17.78 16.80 4.90
C GLY A 151 16.32 16.37 4.95
N THR A 152 16.09 15.06 4.95
CA THR A 152 14.78 14.45 4.72
C THR A 152 13.76 14.75 5.84
N PRO A 153 12.60 15.39 5.58
CA PRO A 153 11.53 15.47 6.56
C PRO A 153 10.66 14.20 6.65
N TYR A 154 10.91 13.18 5.82
CA TYR A 154 9.98 12.05 5.63
C TYR A 154 10.51 10.66 6.05
N GLY A 155 11.63 10.59 6.80
CA GLY A 155 12.31 9.32 7.12
C GLY A 155 11.69 8.43 8.20
N ALA A 156 10.53 8.77 8.78
CA ALA A 156 9.98 8.08 9.96
C ALA A 156 8.62 7.38 9.75
N LEU A 157 7.96 7.59 8.60
CA LEU A 157 6.64 6.99 8.33
C LEU A 157 6.70 6.17 7.04
N PRO A 158 6.24 4.90 7.06
CA PRO A 158 6.12 4.13 5.83
C PRO A 158 5.08 4.80 4.92
N GLY A 159 5.50 5.23 3.72
CA GLY A 159 4.60 5.79 2.70
C GLY A 159 4.02 4.74 1.75
N GLN A 160 4.60 3.54 1.75
CA GLN A 160 4.19 2.42 0.90
C GLN A 160 4.59 1.10 1.58
N ILE A 161 3.75 0.06 1.39
CA ILE A 161 4.05 -1.32 1.79
C ILE A 161 3.90 -2.19 0.55
N ASN A 162 4.91 -2.99 0.25
CA ASN A 162 4.78 -4.09 -0.71
C ASN A 162 4.31 -5.35 0.02
N CYS A 163 3.40 -6.10 -0.60
CA CYS A 163 2.87 -7.36 -0.07
C CYS A 163 2.98 -8.46 -1.11
N GLY A 164 3.87 -9.41 -0.84
CA GLY A 164 4.00 -10.64 -1.61
C GLY A 164 3.16 -11.77 -1.01
N TYR A 165 2.34 -12.41 -1.83
CA TYR A 165 1.74 -13.70 -1.50
C TYR A 165 2.58 -14.82 -2.14
N TYR A 166 3.25 -15.61 -1.30
CA TYR A 166 4.03 -16.74 -1.78
C TYR A 166 3.12 -17.93 -2.04
N LEU A 167 3.11 -18.37 -3.30
CA LEU A 167 2.28 -19.49 -3.73
C LEU A 167 3.01 -20.82 -3.65
N ASP A 168 4.31 -20.83 -3.38
CA ASP A 168 5.14 -22.00 -3.16
C ASP A 168 5.85 -21.90 -1.79
N GLU A 169 6.28 -23.05 -1.28
CA GLU A 169 7.15 -23.08 -0.10
C GLU A 169 8.45 -22.33 -0.42
N LEU A 170 8.90 -21.47 0.49
CA LEU A 170 10.17 -20.77 0.35
C LEU A 170 11.28 -21.59 0.98
N THR A 171 12.29 -21.95 0.18
CA THR A 171 13.47 -22.68 0.63
C THR A 171 14.74 -21.89 0.29
N THR A 172 15.87 -22.29 0.84
CA THR A 172 17.16 -21.66 0.56
C THR A 172 17.60 -21.86 -0.90
N GLU A 173 17.02 -22.82 -1.61
CA GLU A 173 17.41 -23.21 -2.97
C GLU A 173 16.50 -22.64 -4.06
N ASN A 174 15.34 -22.08 -3.73
CA ASN A 174 14.33 -21.65 -4.72
C ASN A 174 14.17 -20.13 -4.84
N GLY A 175 15.15 -19.37 -4.36
CA GLY A 175 15.17 -17.91 -4.49
C GLY A 175 14.17 -17.22 -3.55
N ALA A 176 14.12 -17.65 -2.29
CA ALA A 176 13.34 -16.96 -1.27
C ALA A 176 13.74 -15.49 -1.15
N VAL A 177 12.77 -14.62 -0.84
CA VAL A 177 13.06 -13.22 -0.56
C VAL A 177 14.01 -13.14 0.64
N VAL A 178 15.05 -12.32 0.50
CA VAL A 178 15.96 -12.01 1.60
C VAL A 178 15.68 -10.58 2.06
N ILE A 179 15.45 -10.42 3.35
CA ILE A 179 15.18 -9.13 3.98
C ILE A 179 16.32 -8.84 4.94
N LEU A 180 16.82 -7.60 4.95
CA LEU A 180 17.72 -7.11 5.98
C LEU A 180 16.91 -6.38 7.07
N PRO A 181 16.68 -7.00 8.26
CA PRO A 181 15.82 -6.41 9.29
C PRO A 181 16.34 -5.04 9.76
N GLY A 182 15.44 -4.06 9.84
CA GLY A 182 15.74 -2.71 10.31
C GLY A 182 16.39 -1.78 9.29
N SER A 183 16.69 -2.27 8.07
CA SER A 183 17.31 -1.49 6.99
C SER A 183 16.45 -0.36 6.44
N HIS A 184 15.14 -0.36 6.72
CA HIS A 184 14.22 0.72 6.37
C HIS A 184 14.57 2.06 7.02
N ARG A 185 15.30 2.04 8.15
CA ARG A 185 15.81 3.25 8.83
C ARG A 185 17.16 3.73 8.32
N ALA A 186 17.83 2.97 7.47
CA ALA A 186 19.14 3.37 6.97
C ALA A 186 19.02 4.64 6.12
N LEU A 187 19.85 5.64 6.40
CA LEU A 187 19.81 6.93 5.69
C LEU A 187 20.62 6.92 4.38
N PHE A 188 21.29 5.81 4.08
CA PHE A 188 22.12 5.64 2.89
C PHE A 188 21.44 4.68 1.89
N ARG A 189 21.86 4.77 0.62
CA ARG A 189 21.41 3.85 -0.43
C ARG A 189 21.99 2.45 -0.19
N PRO A 190 21.25 1.37 -0.53
CA PRO A 190 21.84 0.05 -0.54
C PRO A 190 23.16 0.02 -1.33
N PRO A 191 24.19 -0.67 -0.83
CA PRO A 191 25.46 -0.82 -1.54
C PRO A 191 25.26 -1.53 -2.88
N GLU A 192 26.08 -1.20 -3.87
CA GLU A 192 26.07 -1.87 -5.17
C GLU A 192 26.54 -3.34 -5.04
N GLY A 193 25.98 -4.21 -5.88
CA GLY A 193 26.33 -5.64 -5.97
C GLY A 193 25.58 -6.55 -4.99
N HIS A 194 26.20 -7.70 -4.69
CA HIS A 194 25.72 -8.72 -3.75
C HIS A 194 26.59 -8.82 -2.49
N PRO A 195 26.81 -7.73 -1.72
CA PRO A 195 27.50 -7.84 -0.45
C PRO A 195 26.79 -8.87 0.42
N ARG A 196 27.54 -9.90 0.83
CA ARG A 196 27.10 -10.85 1.84
C ARG A 196 27.06 -10.09 3.16
N PHE A 197 25.86 -9.87 3.70
CA PHE A 197 25.74 -9.44 5.08
C PHE A 197 26.20 -10.61 5.98
N PRO A 198 26.96 -10.32 7.05
CA PRO A 198 27.45 -11.34 7.97
C PRO A 198 26.34 -12.12 8.66
#